data_AF-A0A532EIP0-F1
#
_entry.id   AF-A0A532EIP0-F1
#
_cell.length_a   1.000
_cell.length_b   1.000
_cell.length_c   1.000
_cell.angle_alpha   90.00
_cell.angle_beta   90.00
_cell.angle_gamma   90.00
#
_symmetry.space_group_name_H-M   'P 1'
#
loop_
_entity.id
_entity.type
_entity.pdbx_description
1 polymer ?
#
loop_
_entity_poly.entity_id
_entity_poly.type
_entity_poly.pdbx_seq_one_letter_code
_entity_poly.pdbx_strand_id
1 'polypeptide(L)'
;MNDLFAIPCVLMRGGTSKGPFFLASDLPAAAAQRDEILLSVMGSGHPLQIDGIGGGNPVTSKVAIVGPASIPGADVDYLFAQVRVDQQIVDTSPNCGNMLAAVGPFAIEAGLVPVRGETTLVRIHNVNTSKLIEAEVPTPNGSVSYLG
;
A
#
# COMPACT_ATOMS: atom_id res chain seq x y z
N MET A 1 -5.45 29.27 10.39
CA MET A 1 -6.14 27.96 10.49
C MET A 1 -5.18 26.97 9.88
N ASN A 2 -4.96 25.81 10.47
CA ASN A 2 -4.07 24.82 9.85
C ASN A 2 -4.95 24.09 8.82
N ASP A 3 -4.75 24.38 7.54
CA ASP A 3 -5.61 23.87 6.46
C ASP A 3 -5.24 22.42 6.05
N LEU A 4 -4.41 21.76 6.87
CA LEU A 4 -3.90 20.40 6.66
C LEU A 4 -4.37 19.48 7.79
N PHE A 5 -4.71 18.25 7.44
CA PHE A 5 -5.00 17.16 8.37
C PHE A 5 -3.99 16.02 8.19
N ALA A 6 -3.74 15.28 9.26
CA ALA A 6 -2.78 14.18 9.25
C ALA A 6 -3.46 12.87 8.82
N ILE A 7 -2.78 12.10 7.98
CA ILE A 7 -3.15 10.73 7.61
C ILE A 7 -1.95 9.83 7.92
N PRO A 8 -2.08 8.81 8.80
CA PRO A 8 -1.02 7.85 9.04
C PRO A 8 -0.64 7.10 7.76
N CYS A 9 0.67 6.93 7.52
CA CYS A 9 1.16 6.07 6.45
C CYS A 9 2.55 5.55 6.77
N VAL A 10 2.93 4.46 6.11
CA VAL A 10 4.30 3.93 6.13
C VAL A 10 4.86 4.01 4.72
N LEU A 11 5.99 4.69 4.54
CA LEU A 11 6.69 4.69 3.25
C LEU A 11 7.56 3.44 3.16
N MET A 12 7.25 2.54 2.24
CA MET A 12 7.98 1.28 2.08
C MET A 12 8.52 1.10 0.67
N ARG A 13 9.63 0.35 0.57
CA ARG A 13 10.09 -0.26 -0.68
C ARG A 13 9.49 -1.65 -0.78
N GLY A 14 8.74 -1.92 -1.85
CA GLY A 14 8.31 -3.26 -2.24
C GLY A 14 8.99 -3.64 -3.55
N GLY A 15 9.74 -4.75 -3.57
CA GLY A 15 10.54 -5.13 -4.75
C GLY A 15 11.40 -3.95 -5.23
N THR A 16 11.33 -3.60 -6.51
CA THR A 16 12.04 -2.43 -7.07
C THR A 16 11.19 -1.15 -7.13
N SER A 17 10.12 -1.06 -6.34
CA SER A 17 9.22 0.10 -6.29
C SER A 17 9.12 0.67 -4.87
N LYS A 18 8.66 1.92 -4.77
CA LYS A 18 8.48 2.63 -3.49
C LYS A 18 7.15 3.38 -3.49
N GLY A 19 6.49 3.41 -2.35
CA GLY A 19 5.23 4.13 -2.19
C GLY A 19 4.71 4.09 -0.75
N PRO A 20 3.80 5.01 -0.38
CA PRO A 20 3.11 4.92 0.88
C PRO A 20 2.18 3.71 0.93
N PHE A 21 2.12 3.11 2.11
CA PHE A 21 1.15 2.11 2.53
C PHE A 21 0.21 2.77 3.53
N PHE A 22 -1.09 2.63 3.28
CA PHE A 22 -2.16 3.13 4.13
C PHE A 22 -2.99 1.97 4.66
N LEU A 23 -3.50 2.11 5.88
CA LEU A 23 -4.67 1.34 6.28
C LEU A 23 -5.90 1.86 5.53
N ALA A 24 -6.75 0.95 5.07
CA ALA A 24 -8.00 1.31 4.41
C ALA A 24 -8.92 2.16 5.32
N SER A 25 -8.82 1.98 6.64
CA SER A 25 -9.57 2.76 7.65
C SER A 25 -9.13 4.21 7.77
N ASP A 26 -7.93 4.54 7.31
CA ASP A 26 -7.36 5.89 7.40
C ASP A 26 -7.71 6.75 6.17
N LEU A 27 -8.38 6.16 5.18
CA LEU A 27 -8.79 6.81 3.94
C LEU A 27 -10.32 6.82 3.81
N PRO A 28 -10.91 7.77 3.06
CA PRO A 28 -12.32 7.74 2.71
C PRO A 28 -12.69 6.47 1.96
N ALA A 29 -13.86 5.90 2.28
CA ALA A 29 -14.39 4.74 1.56
C ALA A 29 -14.82 5.09 0.12
N ALA A 30 -15.24 6.33 -0.12
CA ALA A 30 -15.63 6.79 -1.45
C ALA A 30 -14.41 6.97 -2.36
N ALA A 31 -14.36 6.23 -3.47
CA ALA A 31 -13.21 6.21 -4.38
C ALA A 31 -12.80 7.61 -4.86
N ALA A 32 -13.75 8.48 -5.22
CA ALA A 32 -13.45 9.84 -5.66
C ALA A 32 -12.71 10.66 -4.58
N GLN A 33 -13.19 10.63 -3.34
CA GLN A 33 -12.57 11.36 -2.22
C GLN A 33 -11.21 10.78 -1.84
N ARG A 34 -11.10 9.45 -1.86
CA ARG A 34 -9.82 8.76 -1.68
C ARG A 34 -8.82 9.21 -2.74
N ASP A 35 -9.23 9.20 -4.01
CA ASP A 35 -8.34 9.50 -5.12
C ASP A 35 -7.87 10.96 -5.09
N GLU A 36 -8.73 11.91 -4.72
CA GLU A 36 -8.34 13.31 -4.45
C GLU A 36 -7.26 13.41 -3.37
N ILE A 37 -7.40 12.68 -2.27
CA ILE A 37 -6.39 12.61 -1.21
C ILE A 37 -5.08 12.00 -1.74
N LEU A 38 -5.14 10.90 -2.49
CA LEU A 38 -3.94 10.25 -3.02
C LEU A 38 -3.19 11.16 -4.00
N LEU A 39 -3.91 11.93 -4.82
CA LEU A 39 -3.31 12.92 -5.73
C LEU A 39 -2.55 13.99 -4.94
N SER A 40 -3.16 14.52 -3.88
CA SER A 40 -2.53 15.51 -3.00
C SER A 40 -1.33 14.94 -2.26
N VAL A 41 -1.47 13.79 -1.59
CA VAL A 41 -0.38 13.11 -0.87
C VAL A 41 0.84 12.89 -1.77
N MET A 42 0.59 12.45 -3.01
CA MET A 42 1.67 12.13 -3.95
C MET A 42 2.21 13.35 -4.69
N GLY A 43 1.64 14.55 -4.53
CA GLY A 43 2.06 15.74 -5.27
C GLY A 43 1.86 15.61 -6.78
N SER A 44 0.83 14.86 -7.20
CA SER A 44 0.53 14.58 -8.61
C SER A 44 0.22 15.88 -9.38
N GLY A 45 0.31 15.82 -10.71
CA GLY A 45 0.10 16.98 -11.61
C GLY A 45 1.35 17.84 -11.81
N HIS A 46 2.48 17.45 -11.24
CA HIS A 46 3.77 18.10 -11.46
C HIS A 46 4.88 17.03 -11.64
N PRO A 47 5.75 17.13 -12.67
CA PRO A 47 6.78 16.13 -12.97
C PRO A 47 7.71 15.79 -11.80
N LEU A 48 7.94 16.75 -10.90
CA LEU A 48 8.81 16.58 -9.74
C LEU A 48 8.11 16.00 -8.51
N GLN A 49 6.78 16.06 -8.44
CA GLN A 49 6.01 15.72 -7.22
C GLN A 49 6.52 16.40 -5.93
N ILE A 50 7.08 17.60 -6.06
CA ILE A 50 7.84 18.28 -5.00
C ILE A 50 6.98 18.66 -3.78
N ASP A 51 5.67 18.83 -3.99
CA ASP A 51 4.69 19.17 -2.95
C ASP A 51 3.97 17.92 -2.40
N GLY A 52 4.63 16.76 -2.48
CA GLY A 52 4.13 15.50 -1.96
C GLY A 52 5.25 14.49 -1.73
N ILE A 53 4.88 13.26 -1.40
CA ILE A 53 5.85 12.18 -1.13
C ILE A 53 6.19 11.32 -2.35
N GLY A 54 5.59 11.64 -3.50
CA GLY A 54 5.91 11.03 -4.78
C GLY A 54 7.34 11.36 -5.22
N GLY A 55 7.95 10.44 -5.97
CA GLY A 55 9.35 10.60 -6.39
C GLY A 55 9.54 11.09 -7.83
N GLY A 56 8.52 11.64 -8.48
CA GLY A 56 8.59 12.14 -9.86
C GLY A 56 8.79 11.05 -10.93
N ASN A 57 8.58 9.77 -10.58
CA ASN A 57 8.77 8.64 -11.48
C ASN A 57 7.68 7.57 -11.25
N PRO A 58 7.22 6.85 -12.29
CA PRO A 58 6.22 5.78 -12.13
C PRO A 58 6.57 4.71 -11.09
N VAL A 59 7.86 4.42 -10.85
CA VAL A 59 8.28 3.42 -9.85
C VAL A 59 8.25 3.93 -8.40
N THR A 60 8.14 5.24 -8.22
CA THR A 60 8.08 5.95 -6.92
C THR A 60 6.79 6.76 -6.75
N SER A 61 5.82 6.59 -7.65
CA SER A 61 4.49 7.21 -7.61
C SER A 61 3.41 6.12 -7.53
N LYS A 62 3.46 5.34 -6.45
CA LYS A 62 2.62 4.15 -6.24
C LYS A 62 2.03 4.19 -4.84
N VAL A 63 0.80 3.71 -4.67
CA VAL A 63 0.16 3.62 -3.37
C VAL A 63 -0.34 2.20 -3.14
N ALA A 64 -0.15 1.70 -1.92
CA ALA A 64 -0.75 0.47 -1.45
C ALA A 64 -1.77 0.80 -0.35
N ILE A 65 -2.96 0.25 -0.46
CA ILE A 65 -4.01 0.38 0.56
C ILE A 65 -4.32 -1.02 1.05
N VAL A 66 -4.18 -1.24 2.36
CA VAL A 66 -4.33 -2.56 2.97
C VAL A 66 -5.38 -2.50 4.07
N GLY A 67 -6.25 -3.49 4.12
CA GLY A 67 -7.31 -3.55 5.12
C GLY A 67 -7.72 -4.98 5.45
N PRO A 68 -8.74 -5.15 6.32
CA PRO A 68 -9.32 -6.46 6.59
C PRO A 68 -9.77 -7.16 5.31
N ALA A 69 -9.65 -8.48 5.28
CA ALA A 69 -10.08 -9.28 4.14
C ALA A 69 -11.59 -9.13 3.86
N SER A 70 -11.95 -8.97 2.58
CA SER A 70 -13.36 -8.94 2.14
C SER A 70 -13.86 -10.30 1.65
N ILE A 71 -12.98 -11.31 1.53
CA ILE A 71 -13.32 -12.64 1.04
C ILE A 71 -12.83 -13.75 1.99
N PRO A 72 -13.53 -14.90 2.04
CA PRO A 72 -13.04 -16.07 2.77
C PRO A 72 -11.67 -16.53 2.27
N GLY A 73 -10.79 -16.90 3.19
CA GLY A 73 -9.46 -17.45 2.88
C GLY A 73 -8.38 -16.40 2.66
N ALA A 74 -8.69 -15.10 2.70
CA ALA A 74 -7.69 -14.04 2.84
C ALA A 74 -7.51 -13.63 4.31
N ASP A 75 -6.30 -13.22 4.66
CA ASP A 75 -5.98 -12.53 5.91
C ASP A 75 -6.17 -11.01 5.74
N VAL A 76 -5.81 -10.46 4.57
CA VAL A 76 -5.95 -9.01 4.25
C VAL A 76 -6.39 -8.77 2.81
N ASP A 77 -7.04 -7.62 2.59
CA ASP A 77 -7.25 -7.03 1.27
C ASP A 77 -6.11 -6.08 0.92
N TYR A 78 -5.71 -6.08 -0.36
CA TYR A 78 -4.75 -5.15 -0.93
C TYR A 78 -5.31 -4.53 -2.21
N LEU A 79 -5.41 -3.20 -2.20
CA LEU A 79 -5.69 -2.39 -3.37
C LEU A 79 -4.44 -1.61 -3.77
N PHE A 80 -3.97 -1.85 -4.98
CA PHE A 80 -2.94 -1.06 -5.64
C PHE A 80 -3.56 0.16 -6.33
N ALA A 81 -2.90 1.31 -6.20
CA ALA A 81 -3.21 2.51 -6.97
C ALA A 81 -1.94 3.07 -7.61
N GLN A 82 -1.94 3.16 -8.94
CA GLN A 82 -0.93 3.90 -9.68
C GLN A 82 -1.34 5.37 -9.76
N VAL A 83 -0.61 6.24 -9.09
CA VAL A 83 -0.82 7.68 -9.21
C VAL A 83 0.04 8.19 -10.35
N ARG A 84 -0.58 8.80 -11.38
CA ARG A 84 0.16 9.38 -12.51
C ARG A 84 0.93 10.61 -12.02
N VAL A 85 2.14 10.78 -12.53
CA VAL A 85 3.07 11.81 -12.02
C VAL A 85 2.63 13.21 -12.46
N ASP A 86 2.42 13.37 -13.75
CA ASP A 86 2.13 14.62 -14.45
C ASP A 86 0.64 14.82 -14.76
N GLN A 87 -0.19 13.84 -14.43
CA GLN A 87 -1.64 13.86 -14.66
C GLN A 87 -2.36 13.61 -13.36
N GLN A 88 -3.43 14.36 -13.10
CA GLN A 88 -4.31 14.23 -11.93
C GLN A 88 -5.19 12.98 -12.04
N ILE A 89 -4.57 11.80 -12.13
CA ILE A 89 -5.22 10.51 -12.37
C ILE A 89 -4.68 9.47 -11.38
N VAL A 90 -5.61 8.80 -10.72
CA VAL A 90 -5.38 7.56 -9.97
C VAL A 90 -5.91 6.40 -10.79
N ASP A 91 -5.07 5.40 -11.05
CA ASP A 91 -5.41 4.22 -11.82
C ASP A 91 -5.34 2.97 -10.93
N THR A 92 -6.50 2.39 -10.64
CA THR A 92 -6.65 1.15 -9.86
C THR A 92 -6.98 -0.06 -10.75
N SER A 93 -6.85 0.05 -12.07
CA SER A 93 -7.04 -1.09 -12.96
C SER A 93 -5.88 -2.11 -12.93
N PRO A 94 -4.59 -1.72 -12.82
CA PRO A 94 -3.51 -2.70 -12.80
C PRO A 94 -3.28 -3.27 -11.39
N ASN A 95 -2.52 -4.37 -11.33
CA ASN A 95 -1.80 -4.77 -10.12
C ASN A 95 -0.33 -4.33 -10.22
N CYS A 96 0.39 -4.29 -9.09
CA CYS A 96 1.83 -4.17 -9.04
C CYS A 96 2.46 -5.25 -8.15
N GLY A 97 3.11 -6.24 -8.76
CA GLY A 97 3.79 -7.32 -8.04
C GLY A 97 4.94 -6.83 -7.14
N ASN A 98 5.60 -5.72 -7.49
CA ASN A 98 6.63 -5.12 -6.64
C ASN A 98 6.05 -4.60 -5.32
N MET A 99 5.01 -3.77 -5.37
CA MET A 99 4.38 -3.23 -4.17
C MET A 99 3.77 -4.35 -3.31
N LEU A 100 3.20 -5.37 -3.96
CA LEU A 100 2.67 -6.55 -3.27
C LEU A 100 3.69 -7.23 -2.35
N ALA A 101 4.98 -7.23 -2.70
CA ALA A 101 6.03 -7.84 -1.89
C ALA A 101 6.17 -7.22 -0.48
N ALA A 102 5.74 -5.97 -0.29
CA ALA A 102 5.76 -5.30 1.01
C ALA A 102 4.42 -5.38 1.77
N VAL A 103 3.36 -5.92 1.16
CA VAL A 103 2.04 -6.04 1.81
C VAL A 103 2.06 -7.00 2.99
N GLY A 104 2.74 -8.15 2.86
CA GLY A 104 2.88 -9.12 3.95
C GLY A 104 3.54 -8.50 5.20
N PRO A 105 4.76 -7.94 5.09
CA PRO A 105 5.41 -7.19 6.17
C PRO A 105 4.53 -6.09 6.75
N PHE A 106 3.93 -5.24 5.90
CA PHE A 106 3.06 -4.16 6.35
C PHE A 106 1.87 -4.67 7.17
N ALA A 107 1.21 -5.75 6.72
CA ALA A 107 0.06 -6.31 7.39
C ALA A 107 0.39 -6.86 8.80
N ILE A 108 1.60 -7.40 8.98
CA ILE A 108 2.08 -7.88 10.28
C ILE A 108 2.39 -6.70 11.20
N GLU A 109 3.17 -5.72 10.72
CA GLU A 109 3.56 -4.51 11.47
C GLU A 109 2.35 -3.66 11.88
N ALA A 110 1.35 -3.58 11.00
CA ALA A 110 0.10 -2.87 11.26
C ALA A 110 -0.88 -3.67 12.14
N GLY A 111 -0.51 -4.87 12.59
CA GLY A 111 -1.33 -5.70 13.47
C GLY A 111 -2.56 -6.33 12.80
N LEU A 112 -2.65 -6.31 11.47
CA LEU A 112 -3.74 -6.95 10.71
C LEU A 112 -3.56 -8.47 10.69
N VAL A 113 -2.32 -8.96 10.75
CA VAL A 113 -2.00 -10.39 10.74
C VAL A 113 -1.07 -10.72 11.91
N PRO A 114 -1.46 -11.63 12.81
CA PRO A 114 -0.59 -12.03 13.91
C PRO A 114 0.58 -12.86 13.38
N VAL A 115 1.73 -12.77 14.05
CA VAL A 115 2.89 -13.62 13.75
C VAL A 115 2.59 -15.09 14.03
N ARG A 116 2.98 -15.97 13.11
CA ARG A 116 2.73 -17.43 13.15
C ARG A 116 4.05 -18.21 13.08
N GLY A 117 4.90 -18.08 14.11
CA GLY A 117 6.19 -18.76 14.20
C GLY A 117 7.33 -18.02 13.49
N GLU A 118 8.37 -18.75 13.08
CA GLU A 118 9.57 -18.17 12.44
C GLU A 118 9.30 -17.64 11.02
N THR A 119 8.25 -18.12 10.36
CA THR A 119 7.78 -17.61 9.07
C THR A 119 6.27 -17.49 9.11
N THR A 120 5.74 -16.29 8.87
CA THR A 120 4.30 -16.02 8.84
C THR A 120 3.79 -16.08 7.40
N LEU A 121 2.87 -17.01 7.13
CA LEU A 121 2.11 -17.04 5.89
C LEU A 121 0.98 -15.99 5.94
N VAL A 122 1.00 -15.06 5.00
CA VAL A 122 -0.02 -14.02 4.81
C VAL A 122 -0.77 -14.27 3.49
N ARG A 123 -2.07 -14.49 3.57
CA ARG A 123 -2.96 -14.61 2.41
C ARG A 123 -3.54 -13.27 2.05
N ILE A 124 -3.17 -12.76 0.88
CA ILE A 124 -3.49 -11.41 0.40
C ILE A 124 -4.51 -11.53 -0.72
N HIS A 125 -5.70 -10.97 -0.52
CA HIS A 125 -6.65 -10.77 -1.60
C HIS A 125 -6.31 -9.47 -2.34
N ASN A 126 -5.89 -9.61 -3.60
CA ASN A 126 -5.62 -8.50 -4.49
C ASN A 126 -6.93 -7.99 -5.10
N VAL A 127 -7.42 -6.85 -4.61
CA VAL A 127 -8.72 -6.29 -5.01
C VAL A 127 -8.74 -5.91 -6.49
N ASN A 128 -7.62 -5.43 -7.05
CA ASN A 128 -7.55 -5.03 -8.46
C ASN A 128 -7.84 -6.21 -9.41
N THR A 129 -7.47 -7.43 -9.02
CA THR A 129 -7.49 -8.62 -9.90
C THR A 129 -8.36 -9.75 -9.39
N SER A 130 -8.94 -9.60 -8.19
CA SER A 130 -9.69 -10.63 -7.46
C SER A 130 -8.89 -11.94 -7.28
N LYS A 131 -7.57 -11.84 -7.15
CA LYS A 131 -6.68 -12.98 -6.96
C LYS A 131 -6.26 -13.11 -5.50
N LEU A 132 -6.20 -14.34 -5.01
CA LEU A 132 -5.59 -14.67 -3.73
C LEU A 132 -4.10 -14.97 -3.96
N ILE A 133 -3.26 -14.40 -3.11
CA ILE A 133 -1.81 -14.51 -3.20
C ILE A 133 -1.27 -14.88 -1.82
N GLU A 134 -0.31 -15.79 -1.77
CA GLU A 134 0.34 -16.18 -0.53
C GLU A 134 1.73 -15.57 -0.45
N ALA A 135 2.03 -14.93 0.68
CA ALA A 135 3.34 -14.36 0.98
C ALA A 135 3.90 -14.99 2.26
N GLU A 136 5.07 -15.61 2.16
CA GLU A 136 5.82 -16.10 3.31
C GLU A 136 6.75 -14.99 3.80
N VAL A 137 6.50 -14.50 5.03
CA VAL A 137 7.26 -13.41 5.63
C VAL A 137 8.11 -13.97 6.77
N PRO A 138 9.45 -13.85 6.72
CA PRO A 138 10.30 -14.22 7.84
C PRO A 138 9.96 -13.39 9.07
N THR A 139 9.65 -14.06 10.18
CA THR A 139 9.27 -13.45 11.46
C THR A 139 10.02 -14.03 12.67
N PRO A 140 11.37 -14.15 12.62
CA PRO A 140 12.12 -14.70 13.74
C PRO A 140 11.94 -13.84 14.99
N ASN A 141 11.91 -14.49 16.15
CA ASN A 141 11.68 -13.84 17.45
C ASN A 141 10.37 -13.04 17.56
N GLY A 142 9.38 -13.34 16.72
CA GLY A 142 8.06 -12.69 16.80
C GLY A 142 7.97 -11.35 16.06
N SER A 143 8.92 -11.01 15.18
CA SER A 143 8.94 -9.74 14.45
C SER A 143 9.44 -9.92 13.01
N VAL A 144 8.98 -9.08 12.07
CA VAL A 144 9.41 -9.14 10.66
C VAL A 144 10.94 -8.98 10.53
N SER A 145 11.59 -9.89 9.79
CA SER A 145 12.99 -9.72 9.36
C SER A 145 13.05 -9.11 7.96
N TYR A 146 13.72 -7.95 7.84
CA TYR A 146 13.89 -7.24 6.56
C TYR A 146 15.19 -7.58 5.83
N LEU A 147 16.18 -8.15 6.53
CA LEU A 147 17.50 -8.45 5.97
C LEU A 147 17.62 -9.91 5.50
N GLY A 148 16.62 -10.75 5.77
CA GLY A 148 16.76 -12.20 5.73
C GLY A 148 17.27 -12.66 7.09
#